data_AF-A0A8T5H771-F1
#
_entry.id   AF-A0A8T5H771-F1
#
_cell.length_a   1.000
_cell.length_b   1.000
_cell.length_c   1.000
_cell.angle_alpha   90.00
_cell.angle_beta   90.00
_cell.angle_gamma   90.00
#
_symmetry.space_group_name_H-M   'P 1'
#
loop_
_entity.id
_entity.type
_entity.pdbx_description
1 polymer ?
#
loop_
_entity_poly.entity_id
_entity_poly.type
_entity_poly.pdbx_seq_one_letter_code
_entity_poly.pdbx_strand_id
1 'polypeptide(L)'
;MVENKKILMVGIPGVGKSTLLTTMVEILKNHKKNVIVINYGTLMFDVAKENGLENRDDLRKLSVSEQQRLQKIAAEKIATHDEEVVIIDTHAFISSPEGYYPGLPEHVLKIIKPSNFVS
;
A
#
# COMPACT_ATOMS: atom_id res chain seq x y z
N MET A 1 11.31 7.61 20.66
CA MET A 1 11.16 7.81 19.20
C MET A 1 9.72 8.22 18.97
N VAL A 2 9.46 9.26 18.18
CA VAL A 2 8.09 9.66 17.85
C VAL A 2 7.50 8.58 16.94
N GLU A 3 6.33 8.06 17.29
CA GLU A 3 5.65 7.04 16.50
C GLU A 3 5.21 7.63 15.15
N ASN A 4 5.58 6.96 14.06
CA ASN A 4 5.27 7.34 12.68
C ASN A 4 3.76 7.27 12.42
N LYS A 5 3.19 8.28 11.74
CA LYS A 5 1.80 8.20 11.30
C LYS A 5 1.69 7.38 10.02
N LYS A 6 1.13 6.18 10.11
CA LYS A 6 0.86 5.30 8.96
C LYS A 6 -0.60 5.41 8.57
N ILE A 7 -0.87 6.04 7.42
CA ILE A 7 -2.21 6.36 6.94
C ILE A 7 -2.54 5.44 5.76
N LEU A 8 -3.56 4.60 5.90
CA LEU A 8 -4.12 3.83 4.80
C LEU A 8 -5.11 4.70 4.04
N MET A 9 -4.87 4.91 2.75
CA MET A 9 -5.76 5.62 1.86
C MET A 9 -6.38 4.64 0.88
N VAL A 10 -7.67 4.39 1.03
CA VAL A 10 -8.44 3.50 0.17
C VAL A 10 -9.45 4.27 -0.66
N GLY A 11 -9.92 3.65 -1.73
CA GLY A 11 -11.00 4.21 -2.53
C GLY A 11 -11.14 3.48 -3.86
N ILE A 12 -12.29 3.61 -4.49
CA ILE A 12 -12.53 3.04 -5.82
C ILE A 12 -11.71 3.78 -6.90
N PRO A 13 -11.42 3.14 -8.05
CA PRO A 13 -10.87 3.83 -9.21
C PRO A 13 -11.72 5.04 -9.61
N GLY A 14 -11.09 6.16 -9.98
CA GLY A 14 -11.78 7.37 -10.44
C GLY A 14 -12.28 8.33 -9.34
N VAL A 15 -12.23 7.97 -8.06
CA VAL A 15 -12.72 8.83 -6.95
C VAL A 15 -11.84 10.08 -6.67
N GLY A 16 -10.69 10.21 -7.34
CA GLY A 16 -9.80 11.36 -7.16
C GLY A 16 -8.73 11.21 -6.06
N LYS A 17 -8.46 9.99 -5.58
CA LYS A 17 -7.39 9.72 -4.58
C LYS A 17 -6.05 10.37 -4.93
N SER A 18 -5.60 10.23 -6.18
CA SER A 18 -4.31 10.76 -6.63
C SER A 18 -4.25 12.28 -6.51
N THR A 19 -5.34 12.98 -6.87
CA THR A 19 -5.44 14.44 -6.70
C THR A 19 -5.33 14.83 -5.23
N LEU A 20 -6.06 14.15 -4.35
CA LEU A 20 -6.02 14.39 -2.91
C LEU A 20 -4.63 14.12 -2.31
N LEU A 21 -3.98 13.02 -2.70
CA LEU A 21 -2.63 12.67 -2.27
C LEU A 21 -1.61 13.75 -2.64
N THR A 22 -1.65 14.26 -3.87
CA THR A 22 -0.77 15.34 -4.31
C THR A 22 -0.93 16.58 -3.43
N THR A 23 -2.16 17.04 -3.22
CA THR A 23 -2.45 18.19 -2.37
C THR A 23 -2.02 17.96 -0.91
N MET A 24 -2.26 16.76 -0.36
CA MET A 24 -1.83 16.41 1.00
C MET A 24 -0.31 16.46 1.16
N VAL A 25 0.43 15.90 0.20
CA VAL A 25 1.90 15.90 0.23
C VAL A 25 2.45 17.33 0.13
N GLU A 26 1.87 18.16 -0.74
CA GLU A 26 2.27 19.58 -0.85
C GLU A 26 2.07 20.32 0.48
N ILE A 27 0.90 20.17 1.12
CA ILE A 27 0.61 20.80 2.41
C ILE A 27 1.58 20.30 3.51
N LEU A 28 1.81 18.99 3.59
CA LEU A 28 2.71 18.40 4.59
C LEU A 28 4.16 18.90 4.41
N LYS A 29 4.65 18.96 3.17
CA LYS A 29 5.97 19.50 2.86
C LYS A 29 6.07 21.00 3.19
N ASN A 30 5.03 21.79 2.93
CA ASN A 30 4.98 23.20 3.33
C ASN A 30 5.04 23.38 4.87
N HIS A 31 4.52 22.41 5.62
CA HIS A 31 4.68 22.33 7.08
C HIS A 31 5.98 21.67 7.53
N LYS A 32 6.96 21.48 6.63
CA LYS A 32 8.28 20.87 6.89
C LYS A 32 8.19 19.46 7.48
N LYS A 33 7.15 18.70 7.11
CA LYS A 33 6.99 17.30 7.51
C LYS A 33 7.72 16.38 6.54
N ASN A 34 8.43 15.39 7.08
CA ASN A 34 8.95 14.29 6.27
C ASN A 34 7.81 13.32 5.93
N VAL A 35 7.49 13.19 4.64
CA VAL A 35 6.35 12.39 4.14
C VAL A 35 6.77 11.52 2.96
N ILE A 36 6.31 10.27 2.98
CA ILE A 36 6.40 9.35 1.84
C ILE A 36 5.01 8.85 1.44
N VAL A 37 4.80 8.69 0.14
CA VAL A 37 3.61 8.01 -0.41
C VAL A 37 4.06 6.71 -1.06
N ILE A 38 3.44 5.61 -0.64
CA ILE A 38 3.73 4.26 -1.13
C ILE A 38 2.47 3.72 -1.81
N ASN A 39 2.54 3.46 -3.10
CA ASN A 39 1.49 2.71 -3.78
C ASN A 39 1.69 1.22 -3.52
N TYR A 40 0.77 0.61 -2.75
CA TYR A 40 0.93 -0.77 -2.29
C TYR A 40 0.99 -1.77 -3.44
N GLY A 41 0.16 -1.58 -4.47
CA GLY A 41 0.14 -2.44 -5.64
C GLY A 41 1.41 -2.35 -6.48
N THR A 42 2.05 -1.18 -6.54
CA THR A 42 3.36 -1.03 -7.20
C THR A 42 4.44 -1.71 -6.38
N LEU A 43 4.48 -1.50 -5.06
CA LEU A 43 5.47 -2.15 -4.19
C LEU A 43 5.36 -3.69 -4.23
N MET A 44 4.13 -4.22 -4.24
CA MET A 44 3.90 -5.65 -4.42
C MET A 44 4.44 -6.17 -5.76
N PHE A 45 4.27 -5.39 -6.84
CA PHE A 45 4.80 -5.75 -8.15
C PHE A 45 6.33 -5.70 -8.16
N ASP A 46 6.96 -4.72 -7.53
CA ASP A 46 8.42 -4.62 -7.42
C ASP A 46 8.99 -5.85 -6.69
N VAL A 47 8.36 -6.25 -5.58
CA VAL A 47 8.70 -7.50 -4.87
C VAL A 47 8.49 -8.72 -5.76
N ALA A 48 7.41 -8.78 -6.54
CA ALA A 48 7.16 -9.90 -7.45
C ALA A 48 8.20 -9.98 -8.57
N LYS A 49 8.68 -8.83 -9.06
CA LYS A 49 9.71 -8.74 -10.09
C LYS A 49 11.06 -9.25 -9.58
N GLU A 50 11.42 -8.97 -8.33
CA GLU A 50 12.56 -9.59 -7.65
C GLU A 50 12.47 -11.13 -7.61
N ASN A 51 11.25 -11.68 -7.74
CA ASN A 51 10.96 -13.12 -7.73
C ASN A 51 10.64 -13.69 -9.14
N GLY A 52 10.93 -12.95 -10.22
CA GLY A 52 10.79 -13.43 -11.60
C GLY A 52 9.47 -13.10 -12.32
N LEU A 53 8.61 -12.25 -11.75
CA LEU A 53 7.40 -11.77 -12.43
C LEU A 53 7.71 -10.59 -13.36
N GLU A 54 7.41 -10.70 -14.65
CA GLU A 54 7.73 -9.64 -15.63
C GLU A 54 6.62 -8.62 -15.83
N ASN A 55 5.35 -9.07 -15.83
CA ASN A 55 4.19 -8.23 -16.11
C ASN A 55 3.32 -8.04 -14.88
N ARG A 56 2.91 -6.79 -14.63
CA ARG A 56 2.05 -6.40 -13.51
C ARG A 56 0.70 -7.09 -13.53
N ASP A 57 0.14 -7.36 -14.71
CA ASP A 57 -1.16 -8.02 -14.82
C ASP A 57 -1.11 -9.49 -14.37
N ASP A 58 0.05 -10.12 -14.43
CA ASP A 58 0.23 -11.51 -13.98
C ASP A 58 0.21 -11.62 -12.45
N LEU A 59 0.48 -10.52 -11.73
CA LEU A 59 0.37 -10.46 -10.27
C LEU A 59 -1.04 -10.87 -9.79
N ARG A 60 -2.08 -10.48 -10.53
CA ARG A 60 -3.48 -10.82 -10.22
C ARG A 60 -3.86 -12.25 -10.56
N LYS A 61 -3.04 -12.94 -11.35
CA LYS A 61 -3.26 -14.33 -11.79
C LYS A 61 -2.56 -15.35 -10.89
N LEU A 62 -1.64 -14.89 -10.03
CA LEU A 62 -0.99 -15.73 -9.04
C LEU A 62 -2.02 -16.37 -8.10
N SER A 63 -1.68 -17.53 -7.54
CA SER A 63 -2.48 -18.16 -6.49
C SER A 63 -2.61 -17.21 -5.29
N VAL A 64 -3.70 -17.37 -4.53
CA VAL A 64 -3.92 -16.57 -3.30
C VAL A 64 -2.74 -16.71 -2.33
N SER A 65 -2.13 -17.89 -2.23
CA SER A 65 -0.94 -18.13 -1.39
C SER A 65 0.27 -17.27 -1.80
N GLU A 66 0.56 -17.19 -3.10
CA GLU A 66 1.67 -16.36 -3.60
C GLU A 66 1.36 -14.87 -3.44
N GLN A 67 0.11 -14.45 -3.70
CA GLN A 67 -0.30 -13.08 -3.44
C GLN A 67 -0.13 -12.71 -1.96
N GLN A 68 -0.51 -13.59 -1.03
CA GLN A 68 -0.32 -13.39 0.41
C GLN A 68 1.15 -13.29 0.80
N ARG A 69 2.03 -14.10 0.20
CA ARG A 69 3.48 -14.04 0.42
C ARG A 69 4.04 -12.67 -0.01
N LEU A 70 3.67 -12.21 -1.20
CA LEU A 70 4.10 -10.90 -1.73
C LEU A 70 3.55 -9.74 -0.90
N GLN A 71 2.28 -9.82 -0.48
CA GLN A 71 1.65 -8.85 0.43
C GLN A 71 2.41 -8.73 1.75
N LYS A 72 2.81 -9.86 2.34
CA LYS A 72 3.57 -9.90 3.59
C LYS A 72 4.91 -9.18 3.43
N ILE A 73 5.67 -9.49 2.39
CA ILE A 73 6.97 -8.86 2.13
C ILE A 73 6.80 -7.35 1.88
N ALA A 74 5.80 -6.94 1.09
CA ALA A 74 5.50 -5.54 0.86
C ALA A 74 5.10 -4.81 2.15
N ALA A 75 4.32 -5.46 3.03
CA ALA A 75 3.95 -4.92 4.33
C ALA A 75 5.16 -4.76 5.26
N GLU A 76 6.09 -5.72 5.25
CA GLU A 76 7.35 -5.64 5.99
C GLU A 76 8.23 -4.48 5.48
N LYS A 77 8.35 -4.29 4.16
CA LYS A 77 9.03 -3.12 3.56
C LYS A 77 8.35 -1.80 3.96
N ILE A 78 7.01 -1.74 4.03
CA ILE A 78 6.30 -0.56 4.55
C ILE A 78 6.61 -0.32 6.03
N ALA A 79 6.71 -1.38 6.82
CA ALA A 79 6.93 -1.26 8.26
C ALA A 79 8.30 -0.69 8.63
N THR A 80 9.30 -0.78 7.72
CA THR A 80 10.65 -0.24 7.92
C THR A 80 10.79 1.26 7.65
N HIS A 81 9.77 1.89 7.06
CA HIS A 81 9.78 3.33 6.78
C HIS A 81 9.72 4.15 8.08
N ASP A 82 10.63 5.12 8.19
CA ASP A 82 10.87 5.93 9.38
C ASP A 82 10.44 7.40 9.21
N GLU A 83 9.82 7.76 8.09
CA GLU A 83 9.26 9.08 7.85
C GLU A 83 8.16 9.44 8.87
N GLU A 84 7.98 10.73 9.15
CA GLU A 84 6.96 11.20 10.12
C GLU A 84 5.54 10.79 9.69
N VAL A 85 5.29 10.81 8.37
CA VAL A 85 4.02 10.41 7.75
C VAL A 85 4.28 9.46 6.60
N VAL A 86 3.74 8.25 6.71
CA VAL A 86 3.76 7.23 5.65
C VAL A 86 2.34 7.05 5.15
N ILE A 87 2.08 7.45 3.91
CA ILE A 87 0.77 7.30 3.28
C ILE A 87 0.81 6.08 2.36
N ILE A 88 -0.09 5.13 2.57
CA ILE A 88 -0.20 3.90 1.78
C ILE A 88 -1.45 4.01 0.90
N ASP A 89 -1.24 4.22 -0.40
CA ASP A 89 -2.29 4.22 -1.41
C ASP A 89 -2.57 2.79 -1.86
N THR A 90 -3.81 2.34 -1.66
CA THR A 90 -4.23 0.98 -2.00
C THR A 90 -5.71 0.89 -2.34
N HIS A 91 -6.14 -0.26 -2.83
CA HIS A 91 -7.55 -0.58 -3.02
C HIS A 91 -8.05 -1.43 -1.85
N ALA A 92 -9.31 -1.23 -1.44
CA ALA A 92 -9.93 -2.06 -0.41
C ALA A 92 -10.07 -3.53 -0.85
N PHE A 93 -10.31 -3.75 -2.15
CA PHE A 93 -10.42 -5.08 -2.75
C PHE A 93 -9.60 -5.15 -4.05
N ILE A 94 -9.03 -6.32 -4.31
CA ILE A 94 -8.33 -6.66 -5.54
C ILE A 94 -9.03 -7.83 -6.23
N SER A 95 -9.03 -7.82 -7.57
CA SER A 95 -9.52 -8.95 -8.35
C SER A 95 -8.49 -10.09 -8.30
N SER A 96 -8.97 -11.29 -7.99
CA SER A 96 -8.23 -12.54 -8.02
C SER A 96 -9.01 -13.60 -8.82
N PRO A 97 -8.40 -14.74 -9.20
CA PRO A 97 -9.11 -15.82 -9.90
C PRO A 97 -10.27 -16.41 -9.07
N GLU A 98 -10.21 -16.28 -7.75
CA GLU A 98 -11.21 -16.79 -6.79
C GLU A 98 -12.28 -15.74 -6.43
N GLY A 99 -12.26 -14.56 -7.07
CA GLY A 99 -13.16 -13.44 -6.79
C GLY A 99 -12.45 -12.24 -6.17
N TYR A 100 -13.19 -11.43 -5.41
CA TYR A 100 -12.60 -10.26 -4.75
C TYR A 100 -11.86 -10.66 -3.47
N TYR A 101 -10.56 -10.39 -3.44
CA TYR A 101 -9.73 -10.59 -2.27
C TYR A 101 -9.49 -9.24 -1.55
N PRO A 102 -9.45 -9.18 -0.22
CA PRO A 102 -9.13 -7.95 0.50
C PRO A 102 -7.74 -7.43 0.13
N GLY A 103 -7.62 -6.14 -0.20
CA GLY A 103 -6.33 -5.50 -0.45
C GLY A 103 -5.49 -5.29 0.82
N LEU A 104 -6.14 -5.35 1.99
CA LEU A 104 -5.55 -5.18 3.31
C LEU A 104 -6.08 -6.24 4.29
N PRO A 105 -5.70 -7.52 4.11
CA PRO A 105 -6.09 -8.59 5.01
C PRO A 105 -5.44 -8.45 6.40
N GLU A 106 -5.92 -9.20 7.38
CA GLU A 106 -5.49 -9.08 8.79
C GLU A 106 -3.97 -9.24 8.95
N HIS A 107 -3.33 -10.17 8.24
CA HIS A 107 -1.88 -10.37 8.32
C HIS A 107 -1.08 -9.16 7.85
N VAL A 108 -1.59 -8.40 6.87
CA VAL A 108 -0.98 -7.14 6.42
C VAL A 108 -1.17 -6.04 7.47
N LEU A 109 -2.39 -5.90 8.00
CA LEU A 109 -2.70 -4.88 9.00
C LEU A 109 -1.90 -5.06 10.30
N LYS A 110 -1.68 -6.30 10.75
CA LYS A 110 -0.86 -6.64 11.91
C LYS A 110 0.62 -6.24 11.75
N ILE A 111 1.11 -6.20 10.51
CA ILE A 111 2.49 -5.80 10.19
C ILE A 111 2.59 -4.28 10.05
N ILE A 112 1.73 -3.67 9.23
CA ILE A 112 1.78 -2.22 8.95
C ILE A 112 1.48 -1.43 10.24
N LYS A 113 0.50 -1.88 11.03
CA LYS A 113 -0.02 -1.18 12.23
C LYS A 113 -0.39 0.28 11.91
N PRO A 114 -1.37 0.50 11.01
CA PRO A 114 -1.77 1.83 10.62
C PRO A 114 -2.41 2.60 11.77
N SER A 115 -2.14 3.91 11.86
CA SER A 115 -2.78 4.80 12.83
C SER A 115 -4.12 5.34 12.34
N ASN A 116 -4.32 5.38 11.02
CA ASN A 116 -5.51 5.98 10.40
C ASN A 116 -5.93 5.23 9.13
N PHE A 117 -7.22 5.29 8.86
CA PHE A 117 -7.85 4.81 7.64
C PHE A 117 -8.68 5.94 7.03
N VAL A 118 -8.52 6.18 5.73
CA VAL A 118 -9.23 7.22 4.97
C VAL A 118 -9.83 6.57 3.73
N SER A 119 -11.14 6.71 3.50
CA SER A 119 -11.89 6.09 2.41
C SER A 119 -12.79 7.06 1.66
#